data_AF-A0A1I2F6E9-F1
#
_entry.id   AF-A0A1I2F6E9-F1
#
_cell.length_a   1.000
_cell.length_b   1.000
_cell.length_c   1.000
_cell.angle_alpha   90.00
_cell.angle_beta   90.00
_cell.angle_gamma   90.00
#
_symmetry.space_group_name_H-M   'P 1'
#
loop_
_entity.id
_entity.type
_entity.pdbx_description
1 polymer ?
#
loop_
_entity_poly.entity_id
_entity_poly.type
_entity_poly.pdbx_seq_one_letter_code
_entity_poly.pdbx_strand_id
1 'polypeptide(L)'
;MIKVMLRTKPISKGRKTLYLDFYPAIAHPNTGKQTRHEFLRLYLFSRPKTPADKEQKAETLALAETIRARRQIEVQAGSYGFLSKKNLDTCFVKYCERLAEERVGINKTGWESMLIYLNDFSDGSLKQTDLTETKCRDFRNFLLTSSKRSDISY
;
A
#
# COMPACT_ATOMS: atom_id res chain seq x y z
N MET A 1 -11.24 -11.05 -11.64
CA MET A 1 -11.43 -10.44 -10.30
C MET A 1 -10.59 -11.21 -9.30
N ILE A 2 -9.78 -10.51 -8.48
CA ILE A 2 -8.96 -11.15 -7.45
C ILE A 2 -9.85 -11.56 -6.27
N LYS A 3 -9.71 -12.80 -5.81
CA LYS A 3 -10.43 -13.34 -4.65
C LYS A 3 -9.51 -13.35 -3.44
N VAL A 4 -10.03 -12.94 -2.28
CA VAL A 4 -9.36 -12.98 -0.99
C VAL A 4 -10.05 -14.01 -0.11
N MET A 5 -9.37 -15.10 0.24
CA MET A 5 -9.93 -16.18 1.05
C MET A 5 -9.23 -16.28 2.40
N LEU A 6 -9.98 -16.38 3.49
CA LEU A 6 -9.42 -16.70 4.79
C LEU A 6 -9.11 -18.20 4.86
N ARG A 7 -7.88 -18.55 5.20
CA ARG A 7 -7.42 -19.94 5.35
C ARG A 7 -6.70 -20.14 6.67
N THR A 8 -6.55 -21.41 7.04
CA THR A 8 -5.84 -21.81 8.25
C THR A 8 -4.73 -22.80 7.92
N LYS A 9 -3.60 -22.72 8.63
CA LYS A 9 -2.51 -23.68 8.52
C LYS A 9 -2.09 -24.15 9.92
N PRO A 10 -1.92 -25.46 10.16
CA PRO A 10 -1.37 -25.97 11.42
C PRO A 10 0.04 -25.42 11.68
N ILE A 11 0.32 -25.08 12.94
CA ILE A 11 1.64 -24.66 13.43
C ILE A 11 1.98 -25.42 14.72
N SER A 12 3.17 -25.15 15.26
CA SER A 12 3.64 -25.79 16.50
C SER A 12 2.73 -25.52 17.71
N LYS A 13 2.86 -26.38 18.72
CA LYS A 13 2.12 -26.30 19.99
C LYS A 13 0.59 -26.39 19.84
N GLY A 14 0.11 -27.20 18.89
CA GLY A 14 -1.32 -27.47 18.72
C GLY A 14 -2.14 -26.25 18.29
N ARG A 15 -1.53 -25.26 17.63
CA ARG A 15 -2.20 -24.06 17.13
C ARG A 15 -2.36 -24.09 15.61
N LYS A 16 -3.24 -23.24 15.09
CA LYS A 16 -3.40 -22.94 13.67
C LYS A 16 -3.18 -21.45 13.46
N THR A 17 -2.41 -21.08 12.45
CA THR A 17 -2.28 -19.67 12.02
C THR A 17 -3.33 -19.34 10.98
N LEU A 18 -3.88 -18.13 11.03
CA LEU A 18 -4.79 -17.59 10.03
C LEU A 18 -4.03 -16.75 9.01
N TYR A 19 -4.37 -16.93 7.74
CA TYR A 19 -3.76 -16.21 6.63
C TYR A 19 -4.76 -15.98 5.51
N LEU A 20 -4.51 -14.97 4.68
CA LEU A 20 -5.29 -14.69 3.47
C LEU A 20 -4.59 -15.34 2.27
N ASP A 21 -5.38 -15.94 1.38
CA ASP A 21 -4.99 -16.47 0.08
C ASP A 21 -5.57 -15.58 -1.02
N PHE A 22 -4.69 -15.00 -1.83
CA PHE A 22 -5.02 -14.13 -2.95
C PHE A 22 -4.95 -14.91 -4.26
N TYR A 23 -6.05 -14.93 -5.03
CA TYR A 23 -6.07 -15.60 -6.33
C TYR A 23 -6.70 -14.71 -7.42
N PRO A 24 -5.94 -14.32 -8.48
CA PRO A 24 -4.51 -14.55 -8.68
C PRO A 24 -3.62 -13.82 -7.65
N ALA A 25 -2.31 -14.11 -7.66
CA ALA A 25 -1.33 -13.44 -6.79
C ALA A 25 -1.33 -11.92 -7.02
N ILE A 26 -0.98 -11.18 -5.97
CA ILE A 26 -0.94 -9.70 -5.96
C ILE A 26 0.43 -9.19 -5.56
N ALA A 27 0.79 -7.98 -5.99
CA ALA A 27 2.06 -7.37 -5.58
C ALA A 27 2.08 -7.11 -4.07
N HIS A 28 3.16 -7.51 -3.40
CA HIS A 28 3.34 -7.27 -1.98
C HIS A 28 3.62 -5.78 -1.71
N PRO A 29 2.93 -5.12 -0.77
CA PRO A 29 2.99 -3.67 -0.53
C PRO A 29 4.41 -3.10 -0.43
N ASN A 30 5.27 -3.80 0.32
CA ASN A 30 6.59 -3.28 0.66
C ASN A 30 7.69 -3.70 -0.30
N THR A 31 7.46 -4.75 -1.10
CA THR A 31 8.54 -5.37 -1.90
C THR A 31 8.22 -5.39 -3.40
N GLY A 32 6.97 -5.11 -3.80
CA GLY A 32 6.50 -5.19 -5.18
C GLY A 32 6.43 -6.62 -5.75
N LYS A 33 7.09 -7.59 -5.13
CA LYS A 33 7.10 -9.00 -5.56
C LYS A 33 5.70 -9.61 -5.44
N GLN A 34 5.34 -10.45 -6.39
CA GLN A 34 4.08 -11.19 -6.34
C GLN A 34 4.02 -12.05 -5.07
N THR A 35 2.93 -11.91 -4.33
CA THR A 35 2.60 -12.73 -3.17
C THR A 35 1.21 -13.31 -3.32
N ARG A 36 1.10 -14.57 -2.91
CA ARG A 36 -0.18 -15.26 -2.82
C ARG A 36 -0.75 -15.23 -1.40
N HIS A 37 0.07 -14.97 -0.39
CA HIS A 37 -0.32 -15.16 1.01
C HIS A 37 0.02 -13.95 1.89
N GLU A 38 -0.89 -13.57 2.79
CA GLU A 38 -0.67 -12.63 3.89
C GLU A 38 -0.98 -13.34 5.22
N PHE A 39 0.02 -13.52 6.09
CA PHE A 39 -0.20 -14.13 7.41
C PHE A 39 -0.67 -13.07 8.41
N LEU A 40 -1.84 -13.30 9.01
CA LEU A 40 -2.49 -12.32 9.90
C LEU A 40 -1.88 -12.26 11.30
N ARG A 41 -0.99 -13.22 11.63
CA ARG A 41 -0.45 -13.43 13.00
C ARG A 41 -1.55 -13.65 14.05
N LEU A 42 -2.72 -14.07 13.60
CA LEU A 42 -3.82 -14.55 14.45
C LEU A 42 -3.73 -16.06 14.57
N TYR A 43 -3.97 -16.58 15.77
CA TYR A 43 -3.80 -17.99 16.08
C TYR A 43 -5.05 -18.56 16.71
N LEU A 44 -5.39 -19.78 16.33
CA LEU A 44 -6.47 -20.56 16.94
C LEU A 44 -5.87 -21.78 17.64
N PHE A 45 -6.41 -22.16 18.78
CA PHE A 45 -6.13 -23.47 19.36
C PHE A 45 -6.84 -24.55 18.56
N SER A 46 -6.14 -25.65 18.27
CA SER A 46 -6.71 -26.76 17.50
C SER A 46 -7.80 -27.51 18.29
N ARG A 47 -7.69 -27.50 19.62
CA ARG A 47 -8.64 -28.12 20.56
C ARG A 47 -8.90 -27.15 21.72
N PRO A 48 -9.84 -26.19 21.59
CA PRO A 48 -10.26 -25.34 22.70
C PRO A 48 -10.91 -26.21 23.78
N LYS A 49 -10.53 -26.04 25.04
CA LYS A 49 -11.00 -26.87 26.16
C LYS A 49 -11.94 -26.11 27.09
N THR A 50 -11.68 -24.82 27.30
CA THR A 50 -12.46 -23.98 28.20
C THR A 50 -13.54 -23.19 27.45
N PRO A 51 -14.60 -22.71 28.11
CA PRO A 51 -15.53 -21.74 27.53
C PRO A 51 -14.83 -20.49 27.01
N ALA A 52 -13.85 -19.96 27.76
CA ALA A 52 -13.03 -18.82 27.35
C ALA A 52 -12.25 -19.10 26.04
N ASP A 53 -11.70 -20.31 25.87
CA ASP A 53 -11.01 -20.68 24.62
C ASP A 53 -11.96 -20.66 23.41
N LYS A 54 -13.24 -21.03 23.62
CA LYS A 54 -14.26 -21.04 22.56
C LYS A 54 -14.67 -19.61 22.19
N GLU A 55 -14.83 -18.74 23.19
CA GLU A 55 -15.11 -17.32 23.00
C GLU A 55 -13.97 -16.63 22.26
N GLN A 56 -12.73 -16.79 22.73
CA GLN A 56 -11.54 -16.25 22.07
C GLN A 56 -11.42 -16.73 20.62
N LYS A 57 -11.76 -18.00 20.33
CA LYS A 57 -11.80 -18.53 18.96
C LYS A 57 -12.84 -17.79 18.10
N ALA A 58 -14.04 -17.55 18.63
CA ALA A 58 -15.08 -16.84 17.91
C ALA A 58 -14.68 -15.39 17.60
N GLU A 59 -14.16 -14.66 18.59
CA GLU A 59 -13.64 -13.30 18.42
C GLU A 59 -12.50 -13.23 17.41
N THR A 60 -11.54 -14.17 17.51
CA THR A 60 -10.40 -14.21 16.58
C THR A 60 -10.85 -14.48 15.14
N LEU A 61 -11.84 -15.34 14.94
CA LEU A 61 -12.41 -15.60 13.63
C LEU A 61 -13.18 -14.39 13.09
N ALA A 62 -13.97 -13.72 13.92
CA ALA A 62 -14.69 -12.50 13.53
C ALA A 62 -13.73 -11.38 13.10
N LEU A 63 -12.63 -11.20 13.85
CA LEU A 63 -11.56 -10.28 13.49
C LEU A 63 -10.91 -10.67 12.15
N ALA A 64 -10.60 -11.94 11.95
CA ALA A 64 -9.98 -12.43 10.72
C ALA A 64 -10.88 -12.24 9.49
N GLU A 65 -12.19 -12.46 9.62
CA GLU A 65 -13.17 -12.19 8.56
C GLU A 65 -13.29 -10.70 8.26
N THR A 66 -13.27 -9.86 9.29
CA THR A 66 -13.25 -8.39 9.12
C THR A 66 -12.02 -7.95 8.31
N ILE A 67 -10.84 -8.50 8.62
CA ILE A 67 -9.61 -8.23 7.86
C ILE A 67 -9.76 -8.74 6.42
N ARG A 68 -10.27 -9.96 6.21
CA ARG A 68 -10.50 -10.52 4.87
C ARG A 68 -11.43 -9.64 4.02
N ALA A 69 -12.54 -9.19 4.59
CA ALA A 69 -13.49 -8.31 3.93
C ALA A 69 -12.86 -6.98 3.53
N ARG A 70 -12.13 -6.33 4.44
CA ARG A 70 -11.38 -5.10 4.16
C ARG A 70 -10.36 -5.31 3.03
N ARG A 71 -9.60 -6.40 3.08
CA ARG A 71 -8.60 -6.74 2.05
C ARG A 71 -9.23 -7.01 0.69
N GLN A 72 -10.40 -7.62 0.64
CA GLN A 72 -11.15 -7.82 -0.60
C GLN A 72 -11.47 -6.47 -1.27
N ILE A 73 -11.91 -5.47 -0.50
CA ILE A 73 -12.20 -4.12 -1.00
C ILE A 73 -10.93 -3.45 -1.51
N GLU A 74 -9.85 -3.46 -0.72
CA GLU A 74 -8.57 -2.83 -1.08
C GLU A 74 -7.99 -3.42 -2.37
N VAL A 75 -8.03 -4.74 -2.52
CA VAL A 75 -7.54 -5.41 -3.73
C VAL A 75 -8.44 -5.11 -4.94
N GLN A 76 -9.76 -5.08 -4.77
CA GLN A 76 -10.68 -4.71 -5.85
C GLN A 76 -10.52 -3.27 -6.31
N ALA A 77 -10.25 -2.36 -5.37
CA ALA A 77 -9.99 -0.94 -5.65
C ALA A 77 -8.57 -0.68 -6.19
N GLY A 78 -7.71 -1.71 -6.27
CA GLY A 78 -6.30 -1.53 -6.65
C GLY A 78 -5.47 -0.77 -5.60
N SER A 79 -6.00 -0.56 -4.40
CA SER A 79 -5.38 0.19 -3.31
C SER A 79 -4.69 -0.70 -2.27
N TYR A 80 -4.64 -2.02 -2.50
CA TYR A 80 -3.93 -2.94 -1.62
C TYR A 80 -2.45 -2.54 -1.51
N GLY A 81 -2.06 -2.12 -0.30
CA GLY A 81 -0.71 -1.66 -0.03
C GLY A 81 -0.40 -0.21 -0.35
N PHE A 82 -1.33 0.51 -0.99
CA PHE A 82 -1.20 1.93 -1.32
C PHE A 82 -0.99 2.78 -0.06
N LEU A 83 -1.70 2.42 1.02
CA LEU A 83 -1.67 3.11 2.32
C LEU A 83 -1.00 2.24 3.40
N SER A 84 0.15 1.63 3.11
CA SER A 84 0.91 1.00 4.20
C SER A 84 1.27 2.06 5.25
N LYS A 85 1.21 1.74 6.55
CA LYS A 85 1.53 2.70 7.63
C LYS A 85 2.90 3.40 7.47
N LYS A 86 3.85 2.77 6.76
CA LYS A 86 5.14 3.38 6.43
C LYS A 86 5.02 4.47 5.35
N ASN A 87 4.13 4.28 4.39
CA ASN A 87 3.91 5.21 3.29
C ASN A 87 3.03 6.41 3.70
N LEU A 88 2.12 6.20 4.67
CA LEU A 88 1.16 7.21 5.13
C LEU A 88 1.79 8.48 5.73
N ASP A 89 2.97 8.39 6.33
CA ASP A 89 3.66 9.53 6.98
C ASP A 89 4.84 10.06 6.15
N THR A 90 5.00 9.58 4.91
CA THR A 90 6.11 9.97 4.04
C THR A 90 5.69 11.14 3.15
N CYS A 91 6.52 12.19 3.11
CA CYS A 91 6.37 13.26 2.13
C CYS A 91 6.60 12.71 0.71
N PHE A 92 5.59 12.82 -0.15
CA PHE A 92 5.60 12.41 -1.54
C PHE A 92 6.68 13.14 -2.35
N VAL A 93 6.92 14.43 -2.08
CA VAL A 93 8.01 15.20 -2.72
C VAL A 93 9.35 14.52 -2.44
N LYS A 94 9.66 14.23 -1.17
CA LYS A 94 10.88 13.51 -0.77
C LYS A 94 10.99 12.11 -1.37
N TYR A 95 9.86 11.43 -1.51
CA TYR A 95 9.83 10.14 -2.19
C TYR A 95 10.22 10.26 -3.67
N CYS A 96 9.70 11.28 -4.37
CA CYS A 96 10.06 11.58 -5.75
C CYS A 96 11.52 12.03 -5.90
N GLU A 97 12.05 12.82 -4.96
CA GLU A 97 13.47 13.24 -4.93
C GLU A 97 14.40 12.02 -4.92
N ARG A 98 14.18 11.09 -3.97
CA ARG A 98 14.96 9.84 -3.91
C ARG A 98 14.86 9.02 -5.20
N LEU A 99 13.67 8.96 -5.81
CA LEU A 99 13.49 8.25 -7.08
C LEU A 99 14.24 8.92 -8.23
N ALA A 100 14.39 10.25 -8.23
CA ALA A 100 15.12 10.99 -9.24
C ALA A 100 16.64 10.84 -9.08
N GLU A 101 17.14 10.81 -7.84
CA GLU A 101 18.56 10.55 -7.51
C GLU A 101 19.04 9.20 -8.07
N GLU A 102 18.17 8.19 -8.07
CA GLU A 102 18.46 6.85 -8.60
C GLU A 102 18.47 6.80 -10.15
N ARG A 103 18.09 7.88 -10.86
CA ARG A 103 18.02 7.90 -12.34
C ARG A 103 19.33 8.35 -12.97
N VAL A 104 19.70 7.66 -14.06
CA VAL A 104 20.86 7.97 -14.91
C VAL A 104 20.40 8.08 -16.36
N GLY A 105 21.07 8.95 -17.14
CA GLY A 105 20.85 9.09 -18.59
C GLY A 105 19.77 10.09 -18.97
N ILE A 106 19.22 9.94 -20.19
CA ILE A 106 18.36 10.92 -20.90
C ILE A 106 17.09 11.27 -20.11
N ASN A 107 16.62 10.41 -19.22
CA ASN A 107 15.41 10.66 -18.43
C ASN A 107 15.65 11.58 -17.23
N LYS A 108 16.90 11.87 -16.84
CA LYS A 108 17.22 12.62 -15.61
C LYS A 108 16.65 14.04 -15.64
N THR A 109 16.83 14.76 -16.74
CA THR A 109 16.36 16.15 -16.92
C THR A 109 14.83 16.28 -16.82
N GLY A 110 14.09 15.28 -17.32
CA GLY A 110 12.64 15.21 -17.17
C GLY A 110 12.19 15.03 -15.72
N TRP A 111 12.91 14.22 -14.94
CA TRP A 111 12.64 14.04 -13.51
C TRP A 111 12.98 15.28 -12.70
N GLU A 112 14.11 15.95 -12.98
CA GLU A 112 14.47 17.22 -12.35
C GLU A 112 13.43 18.31 -12.63
N SER A 113 13.00 18.43 -13.89
CA SER A 113 11.91 19.35 -14.27
C SER A 113 10.62 19.05 -13.52
N MET A 114 10.22 17.78 -13.46
CA MET A 114 9.01 17.35 -12.75
C MET A 114 9.08 17.69 -11.26
N LEU A 115 10.23 17.50 -10.62
CA LEU A 115 10.44 17.81 -9.20
C LEU A 115 10.31 19.30 -8.92
N ILE A 116 10.86 20.16 -9.78
CA ILE A 116 10.74 21.61 -9.65
C ILE A 116 9.26 22.03 -9.62
N TYR A 117 8.47 21.58 -10.60
CA TYR A 117 7.05 21.92 -10.65
C TYR A 117 6.25 21.26 -9.51
N LEU A 118 6.61 20.05 -9.10
CA LEU A 118 5.97 19.38 -7.97
C LEU A 118 6.22 20.14 -6.67
N ASN A 119 7.44 20.64 -6.47
CA ASN A 119 7.84 21.46 -5.33
C ASN A 119 7.04 22.77 -5.29
N ASP A 120 6.93 23.48 -6.41
CA ASP A 120 6.14 24.71 -6.50
C ASP A 120 4.65 24.46 -6.24
N PHE A 121 4.09 23.38 -6.81
CA PHE A 121 2.67 23.04 -6.64
C PHE A 121 2.31 22.68 -5.20
N SER A 122 3.24 22.02 -4.49
CA SER A 122 3.01 21.48 -3.16
C SER A 122 3.61 22.32 -2.02
N ASP A 123 4.19 23.48 -2.34
CA ASP A 123 4.94 24.30 -1.37
C ASP A 123 5.99 23.46 -0.60
N GLY A 124 6.67 22.58 -1.34
CA GLY A 124 7.70 21.67 -0.85
C GLY A 124 7.25 20.50 0.02
N SER A 125 5.94 20.30 0.21
CA SER A 125 5.46 19.14 0.96
C SER A 125 4.09 18.66 0.50
N LEU A 126 4.02 17.38 0.13
CA LEU A 126 2.75 16.70 -0.16
C LEU A 126 2.73 15.40 0.62
N LYS A 127 1.77 15.19 1.52
CA LYS A 127 1.63 13.89 2.18
C LYS A 127 1.09 12.87 1.18
N GLN A 128 1.57 11.64 1.24
CA GLN A 128 1.02 10.56 0.39
C GLN A 128 -0.47 10.29 0.65
N THR A 129 -0.97 10.55 1.86
CA THR A 129 -2.41 10.49 2.17
C THR A 129 -3.24 11.49 1.36
N ASP A 130 -2.63 12.61 1.02
CA ASP A 130 -3.32 13.73 0.37
C ASP A 130 -3.22 13.58 -1.16
N LEU A 131 -2.44 12.60 -1.64
CA LEU A 131 -2.33 12.25 -3.06
C LEU A 131 -3.60 11.52 -3.52
N THR A 132 -4.60 12.32 -3.84
CA THR A 132 -5.89 11.88 -4.38
C THR A 132 -5.95 12.09 -5.89
N GLU A 133 -6.94 11.48 -6.55
CA GLU A 133 -7.21 11.72 -7.97
C GLU A 133 -7.41 13.21 -8.27
N THR A 134 -8.12 13.92 -7.40
CA THR A 134 -8.30 15.38 -7.50
C THR A 134 -6.96 16.11 -7.47
N LYS A 135 -6.08 15.78 -6.51
CA LYS A 135 -4.74 16.39 -6.44
C LYS A 135 -3.89 16.10 -7.68
N CYS A 136 -4.01 14.91 -8.27
CA CYS A 136 -3.33 14.60 -9.53
C CYS A 136 -3.86 15.46 -10.70
N ARG A 137 -5.18 15.69 -10.76
CA ARG A 137 -5.80 16.56 -11.77
C ARG A 137 -5.41 18.03 -11.56
N ASP A 138 -5.37 18.49 -10.32
CA ASP A 138 -4.92 19.84 -9.96
C ASP A 138 -3.47 20.06 -10.35
N PHE A 139 -2.59 19.10 -10.06
CA PHE A 139 -1.20 19.17 -10.48
C PHE A 139 -1.05 19.18 -12.01
N ARG A 140 -1.83 18.37 -12.73
CA ARG A 140 -1.87 18.42 -14.20
C ARG A 140 -2.30 19.79 -14.70
N ASN A 141 -3.34 20.38 -14.11
CA ASN A 141 -3.82 21.70 -14.50
C ASN A 141 -2.76 22.76 -14.23
N PHE A 142 -2.11 22.71 -13.06
CA PHE A 142 -0.96 23.55 -12.73
C PHE A 142 0.13 23.46 -13.81
N LEU A 143 0.55 22.26 -14.20
CA LEU A 143 1.55 22.07 -15.26
C LEU A 143 1.13 22.66 -16.62
N LEU A 144 -0.15 22.62 -16.96
CA LEU A 144 -0.67 23.16 -18.22
C LEU A 144 -0.80 24.69 -18.21
N THR A 145 -0.99 25.28 -17.03
CA THR A 145 -1.13 26.74 -16.86
C THR A 145 0.18 27.44 -16.53
N SER A 146 1.16 26.71 -16.00
CA SER A 146 2.47 27.25 -15.64
C SER A 146 3.26 27.59 -16.89
N SER A 147 3.83 28.80 -16.91
CA SER A 147 4.77 29.22 -17.94
C SER A 147 6.01 28.32 -17.92
N LYS A 148 6.56 28.01 -19.10
CA LYS A 148 7.84 27.29 -19.21
C LYS A 148 8.91 28.06 -18.44
N ARG A 149 9.52 27.43 -17.42
CA ARG A 149 10.72 28.01 -16.78
C ARG A 149 11.90 27.96 -17.76
N SER A 150 12.47 29.13 -18.03
CA SER A 150 13.64 29.32 -18.91
C SER A 150 14.94 28.78 -18.33
N ASP A 151 14.96 28.43 -17.04
CA ASP A 151 16.17 28.04 -16.32
C ASP A 151 16.44 26.52 -16.36
N ILE A 152 15.60 25.76 -17.06
CA ILE A 152 15.79 24.33 -17.28
C ILE A 152 16.53 24.18 -18.61
N SER A 153 17.86 24.24 -18.55
CA SER A 153 18.74 23.95 -19.70
C SER A 153 18.67 22.46 -20.05
N TYR A 154 18.20 22.16 -21.27
CA TYR A 154 18.17 20.82 -21.87
C TYR A 154 19.56 20.28 -22.18
#